data_AF-A0A388Q1T0-F1
#
_entry.id   AF-A0A388Q1T0-F1
#
_cell.length_a   1.000
_cell.length_b   1.000
_cell.length_c   1.000
_cell.angle_alpha   90.00
_cell.angle_beta   90.00
_cell.angle_gamma   90.00
#
_symmetry.space_group_name_H-M   'P 1'
#
loop_
_entity.id
_entity.type
_entity.pdbx_description
1 polymer ?
#
loop_
_entity_poly.entity_id
_entity_poly.type
_entity_poly.pdbx_seq_one_letter_code
_entity_poly.pdbx_strand_id
1 'polypeptide(L)'
;MKNVANSTPLLSIKAFAKLFKAEVHILNIDFQNRHFSANTPGQLEVLNLMFENIDTKFHFIENENVQDAINDFIDTDKMDMLIMLPKKHSFFESLFKKSQTKEMLYQSHIPILALHHN
;
A
#
# COMPACT_ATOMS: atom_id res chain seq x y z
N MET A 1 8.90 6.66 4.73
CA MET A 1 7.62 7.35 4.35
C MET A 1 7.77 8.86 4.55
N LYS A 2 7.07 9.72 3.77
CA LYS A 2 6.97 11.18 4.02
C LYS A 2 5.53 11.62 3.72
N ASN A 3 4.92 12.38 4.64
CA ASN A 3 3.61 13.03 4.51
C ASN A 3 2.40 12.10 4.20
N VAL A 4 2.19 11.10 5.07
CA VAL A 4 1.12 10.09 4.92
C VAL A 4 -0.28 10.71 4.95
N ALA A 5 -0.52 11.69 5.84
CA ALA A 5 -1.82 12.35 5.97
C ALA A 5 -2.32 13.00 4.68
N ASN A 6 -1.43 13.63 3.92
CA ASN A 6 -1.79 14.38 2.72
C ASN A 6 -1.71 13.57 1.43
N SER A 7 -1.27 12.31 1.47
CA SER A 7 -1.11 11.49 0.25
C SER A 7 -2.01 10.27 0.20
N THR A 8 -2.59 9.87 1.33
CA THR A 8 -3.51 8.75 1.42
C THR A 8 -4.94 9.20 1.10
N PRO A 9 -5.61 8.65 0.06
CA PRO A 9 -7.01 8.94 -0.26
C PRO A 9 -7.94 8.24 0.73
N LEU A 10 -7.87 8.67 1.99
CA LEU A 10 -8.48 8.00 3.13
C LEU A 10 -9.98 7.79 2.95
N LEU A 11 -10.71 8.81 2.48
CA LEU A 11 -12.16 8.73 2.28
C LEU A 11 -12.55 7.60 1.32
N SER A 12 -11.82 7.45 0.22
CA SER A 12 -12.04 6.36 -0.74
C SER A 12 -11.79 5.01 -0.09
N ILE A 13 -10.67 4.84 0.60
CA ILE A 13 -10.35 3.58 1.28
C ILE A 13 -11.40 3.23 2.34
N LYS A 14 -11.82 4.20 3.17
CA LYS A 14 -12.89 4.00 4.17
C LYS A 14 -14.21 3.60 3.52
N ALA A 15 -14.56 4.21 2.38
CA ALA A 15 -15.78 3.89 1.66
C ALA A 15 -15.76 2.44 1.15
N PHE A 16 -14.64 1.99 0.57
CA PHE A 16 -14.47 0.60 0.13
C PHE A 16 -14.50 -0.37 1.30
N ALA A 17 -13.74 -0.11 2.37
CA ALA A 17 -13.73 -0.95 3.56
C ALA A 17 -15.14 -1.13 4.15
N LYS A 18 -15.92 -0.04 4.23
CA LYS A 18 -17.31 -0.10 4.72
C LYS A 18 -18.24 -0.84 3.75
N LEU A 19 -18.11 -0.60 2.44
CA LEU A 19 -18.94 -1.23 1.42
C LEU A 19 -18.79 -2.75 1.43
N PHE A 20 -17.56 -3.23 1.55
CA PHE A 20 -17.24 -4.66 1.56
C PHE A 20 -17.21 -5.28 2.96
N LYS A 21 -17.40 -4.48 4.03
CA LYS A 21 -17.17 -4.88 5.42
C LYS A 21 -15.79 -5.54 5.58
N ALA A 22 -14.79 -4.97 4.91
CA ALA A 22 -13.47 -5.55 4.78
C ALA A 22 -12.62 -5.30 6.03
N GLU A 23 -11.80 -6.29 6.36
CA GLU A 23 -10.59 -6.09 7.14
C GLU A 23 -9.53 -5.45 6.23
N VAL A 24 -8.84 -4.41 6.72
CA VAL A 24 -7.85 -3.66 5.95
C VAL A 24 -6.44 -4.02 6.42
N HIS A 25 -5.65 -4.63 5.54
CA HIS A 25 -4.26 -4.93 5.80
C HIS A 25 -3.38 -3.84 5.18
N ILE A 26 -2.61 -3.13 6.02
CA ILE A 26 -1.65 -2.12 5.59
C ILE A 26 -0.26 -2.73 5.61
N LEU A 27 0.30 -2.89 4.40
CA LEU A 27 1.60 -3.50 4.18
C LEU A 27 2.70 -2.42 4.06
N ASN A 28 3.74 -2.54 4.87
CA ASN A 28 4.96 -1.75 4.76
C ASN A 28 6.12 -2.69 4.44
N ILE A 29 6.62 -2.61 3.21
CA ILE A 29 7.76 -3.41 2.74
C ILE A 29 8.99 -2.49 2.68
N ASP A 30 10.03 -2.84 3.42
CA ASP A 30 11.33 -2.17 3.40
C ASP A 30 12.44 -3.22 3.39
N PHE A 31 13.68 -2.82 3.10
CA PHE A 31 14.84 -3.71 3.19
C PHE A 31 15.96 -2.98 3.90
N GLN A 32 16.54 -3.60 4.94
CA GLN A 32 17.63 -3.02 5.73
C GLN A 32 17.31 -1.60 6.27
N ASN A 33 16.04 -1.33 6.57
CA ASN A 33 15.59 -0.02 7.06
C ASN A 33 15.99 1.17 6.16
N ARG A 34 16.20 0.93 4.85
CA ARG A 34 16.62 1.99 3.90
C ARG A 34 15.62 3.13 3.81
N HIS A 35 14.35 2.88 4.14
CA HIS A 35 13.28 3.88 4.14
C HIS A 35 12.79 4.25 5.54
N PHE A 36 13.39 3.67 6.59
CA PHE A 36 13.21 4.05 7.97
C PHE A 36 14.02 5.31 8.26
N SER A 37 13.32 6.38 8.67
CA SER A 37 13.93 7.65 9.07
C SER A 37 13.47 7.99 10.48
N ALA A 38 14.09 8.98 11.12
CA ALA A 38 13.65 9.48 12.43
C ALA A 38 12.15 9.86 12.48
N ASN A 39 11.55 10.17 11.33
CA ASN A 39 10.14 10.54 11.20
C ASN A 39 9.20 9.36 10.91
N THR A 40 9.71 8.15 10.72
CA THR A 40 8.89 6.96 10.39
C THR A 40 7.94 6.57 11.53
N PRO A 41 8.35 6.55 12.81
CA PRO A 41 7.43 6.22 13.92
C PRO A 41 6.21 7.15 13.99
N GLY A 42 6.42 8.47 13.91
CA GLY A 42 5.32 9.44 13.96
C GLY A 42 4.36 9.33 12.76
N GLN A 43 4.85 8.89 11.59
CA GLN A 43 3.99 8.67 10.43
C GLN A 43 3.15 7.40 10.54
N LEU A 44 3.67 6.35 11.19
CA LEU A 44 2.91 5.15 11.51
C LEU A 44 1.81 5.45 12.51
N GLU A 45 2.10 6.27 13.52
CA GLU A 45 1.11 6.71 14.51
C GLU A 45 -0.02 7.52 13.87
N VAL A 46 0.31 8.47 12.99
CA VAL A 46 -0.70 9.21 12.21
C VAL A 46 -1.54 8.26 11.35
N LEU A 47 -0.92 7.26 10.74
CA LEU A 47 -1.62 6.27 9.93
C LEU A 47 -2.57 5.41 10.79
N ASN A 48 -2.13 4.96 11.97
CA ASN A 48 -2.98 4.25 12.93
C ASN A 48 -4.22 5.08 13.28
N LEU A 49 -4.04 6.35 13.63
CA LEU A 49 -5.15 7.27 13.96
C LEU A 49 -6.10 7.47 12.78
N MET A 50 -5.57 7.58 11.56
CA MET A 50 -6.42 7.71 10.36
C MET A 50 -7.34 6.50 10.16
N PHE A 51 -6.93 5.32 10.59
CA PHE A 51 -7.62 4.04 10.39
C PHE A 51 -8.31 3.46 11.64
N GLU A 52 -8.30 4.16 12.78
CA GLU A 52 -8.80 3.67 14.09
C GLU A 52 -10.24 3.13 14.11
N ASN A 53 -11.08 3.55 13.14
CA ASN A 53 -12.50 3.19 13.04
C ASN A 53 -12.77 2.11 11.97
N ILE A 54 -11.73 1.42 11.51
CA ILE A 54 -11.79 0.33 10.55
C ILE A 54 -10.98 -0.82 11.13
N ASP A 55 -11.46 -2.05 10.98
CA ASP A 55 -10.70 -3.23 11.34
C ASP A 55 -9.43 -3.29 10.48
N THR A 56 -8.29 -2.92 11.08
CA THR A 56 -7.05 -2.65 10.36
C THR A 56 -5.88 -3.37 11.00
N LYS A 57 -5.09 -4.08 10.20
CA LYS A 57 -3.84 -4.74 10.64
C LYS A 57 -2.64 -4.17 9.91
N PHE A 58 -1.57 -3.91 10.66
CA PHE A 58 -0.31 -3.40 10.15
C PHE A 58 0.71 -4.51 10.02
N HIS A 59 1.36 -4.58 8.87
CA HIS A 59 2.33 -5.61 8.53
C HIS A 59 3.63 -4.96 8.06
N PHE A 60 4.74 -5.40 8.63
CA PHE A 60 6.08 -4.93 8.27
C PHE A 60 6.85 -6.12 7.71
N ILE A 61 7.20 -6.04 6.43
CA ILE A 61 7.90 -7.12 5.73
C ILE A 61 9.28 -6.60 5.34
N GLU A 62 10.30 -7.37 5.71
CA GLU A 62 11.66 -7.13 5.24
C GLU A 62 11.91 -7.93 3.97
N ASN A 63 11.93 -7.27 2.81
CA ASN A 63 12.18 -7.92 1.53
C ASN A 63 12.74 -6.92 0.50
N GLU A 64 13.76 -7.36 -0.24
CA GLU A 64 14.36 -6.56 -1.32
C GLU A 64 13.46 -6.50 -2.56
N ASN A 65 12.68 -7.56 -2.82
CA ASN A 65 11.72 -7.60 -3.91
C ASN A 65 10.30 -7.30 -3.40
N VAL A 66 9.87 -6.06 -3.61
CA VAL A 66 8.53 -5.59 -3.21
C VAL A 66 7.41 -6.37 -3.90
N GLN A 67 7.61 -6.78 -5.16
CA GLN A 67 6.59 -7.51 -5.92
C GLN A 67 6.36 -8.91 -5.35
N ASP A 68 7.45 -9.66 -5.12
CA ASP A 68 7.36 -11.01 -4.55
C ASP A 68 6.72 -10.94 -3.16
N ALA A 69 7.12 -9.96 -2.34
CA ALA A 69 6.53 -9.74 -1.02
C ALA A 69 5.02 -9.44 -1.06
N ILE A 70 4.55 -8.66 -2.05
CA ILE A 70 3.11 -8.40 -2.21
C ILE A 70 2.37 -9.67 -2.64
N ASN A 71 2.89 -10.41 -3.62
CA ASN A 71 2.27 -11.64 -4.11
C ASN A 71 2.20 -12.71 -3.03
N ASP A 72 3.31 -12.94 -2.32
CA ASP A 72 3.39 -13.90 -1.22
C ASP A 72 2.38 -13.56 -0.12
N PHE A 73 2.22 -12.27 0.19
CA PHE A 73 1.23 -11.81 1.18
C PHE A 73 -0.21 -12.02 0.70
N ILE A 74 -0.49 -11.71 -0.58
CA ILE A 74 -1.82 -11.96 -1.17
C ILE A 74 -2.18 -13.44 -1.09
N ASP A 75 -1.25 -14.33 -1.44
CA ASP A 75 -1.50 -15.77 -1.50
C ASP A 75 -1.57 -16.41 -0.11
N THR A 76 -0.68 -16.01 0.80
CA THR A 76 -0.59 -16.59 2.15
C THR A 76 -1.73 -16.13 3.03
N ASP A 77 -2.04 -14.84 3.04
CA ASP A 77 -3.11 -14.26 3.85
C ASP A 77 -4.47 -14.27 3.12
N LYS A 78 -4.51 -14.75 1.87
CA LYS A 78 -5.72 -14.90 1.04
C LYS A 78 -6.46 -13.57 0.86
N MET A 79 -5.73 -12.55 0.43
CA MET A 79 -6.30 -11.22 0.20
C MET A 79 -7.27 -11.22 -0.98
N ASP A 80 -8.42 -10.56 -0.82
CA ASP A 80 -9.47 -10.51 -1.86
C ASP A 80 -9.30 -9.32 -2.83
N MET A 81 -8.57 -8.28 -2.43
CA MET A 81 -8.35 -7.07 -3.23
C MET A 81 -7.05 -6.38 -2.82
N LEU A 82 -6.35 -5.81 -3.79
CA LEU A 82 -5.19 -4.96 -3.55
C LEU A 82 -5.50 -3.49 -3.85
N ILE A 83 -5.25 -2.60 -2.89
CA ILE A 83 -5.29 -1.15 -3.08
C ILE A 83 -3.85 -0.61 -3.18
N MET A 84 -3.53 0.05 -4.29
CA MET A 84 -2.22 0.68 -4.50
C MET A 84 -2.35 2.21 -4.48
N LEU A 85 -1.38 2.89 -3.85
CA LEU A 85 -1.30 4.36 -3.76
C LEU A 85 -0.04 4.89 -4.47
N PRO A 86 -0.07 5.11 -5.80
CA PRO A 86 1.10 5.55 -6.56
C PRO A 86 1.49 7.00 -6.22
N LYS A 87 2.77 7.28 -5.96
CA LYS A 87 3.26 8.65 -5.68
C LYS A 87 3.57 9.45 -6.96
N LYS A 88 3.25 10.75 -6.95
CA LYS A 88 3.60 11.74 -8.00
C LYS A 88 5.08 12.16 -7.91
N HIS A 89 6.00 11.38 -8.46
CA HIS A 89 7.30 11.88 -8.92
C HIS A 89 7.35 11.65 -10.45
N SER A 90 7.36 12.71 -11.27
CA SER A 90 7.57 12.63 -12.73
C SER A 90 6.68 11.60 -13.44
N PHE A 91 5.36 11.81 -13.44
CA PHE A 91 4.34 10.77 -13.34
C PHE A 91 4.40 9.51 -14.23
N PHE A 92 5.10 9.43 -15.39
CA PHE A 92 4.98 8.26 -16.28
C PHE A 92 6.22 7.82 -17.11
N GLU A 93 7.39 8.45 -17.10
CA GLU A 93 8.47 7.99 -18.00
C GLU A 93 9.23 6.73 -17.53
N SER A 94 9.42 6.53 -16.22
CA SER A 94 10.12 5.34 -15.68
C SER A 94 9.19 4.20 -15.27
N LEU A 95 7.91 4.50 -14.95
CA LEU A 95 6.89 3.46 -14.74
C LEU A 95 6.43 2.83 -16.07
N PHE A 96 6.56 3.54 -17.21
CA PHE A 96 6.19 3.04 -18.54
C PHE A 96 7.40 2.48 -19.29
N LYS A 97 8.62 2.83 -18.89
CA LYS A 97 9.84 2.12 -19.25
C LYS A 97 10.05 0.96 -18.27
N LYS A 98 9.33 -0.15 -18.49
CA LYS A 98 9.59 -1.45 -17.85
C LYS A 98 9.50 -1.44 -16.30
N SER A 99 8.32 -1.23 -15.69
CA SER A 99 8.17 -1.34 -14.21
C SER A 99 7.36 -2.54 -13.74
N GLN A 100 7.79 -3.11 -12.61
CA GLN A 100 7.17 -4.22 -11.86
C GLN A 100 5.68 -4.00 -11.56
N THR A 101 5.24 -2.75 -11.40
CA THR A 101 3.81 -2.40 -11.22
C THR A 101 2.95 -2.82 -12.43
N LYS A 102 3.51 -2.78 -13.64
CA LYS A 102 2.81 -3.21 -14.85
C LYS A 102 2.67 -4.73 -14.87
N GLU A 103 3.72 -5.49 -14.57
CA GLU A 103 3.66 -6.96 -14.45
C GLU A 103 2.70 -7.40 -13.34
N MET A 104 2.68 -6.72 -12.20
CA MET A 104 1.77 -7.05 -11.10
C MET A 104 0.28 -6.84 -11.46
N LEU A 105 -0.04 -5.78 -12.22
CA LEU A 105 -1.39 -5.59 -12.79
C LEU A 105 -1.77 -6.71 -13.79
N TYR A 106 -0.78 -7.31 -14.46
CA TYR A 106 -0.99 -8.41 -15.41
C TYR A 106 -0.92 -9.81 -14.79
N GLN A 107 -0.38 -9.95 -13.58
CA GLN A 107 -0.19 -11.25 -12.89
C GLN A 107 -1.06 -11.43 -11.65
N SER A 108 -1.60 -10.37 -11.08
CA SER A 108 -2.48 -10.49 -9.92
C SER A 108 -3.76 -11.24 -10.27
N HIS A 109 -4.01 -12.33 -9.55
CA HIS A 109 -5.25 -13.09 -9.66
C HIS A 109 -6.43 -12.43 -8.92
N ILE A 110 -6.16 -11.34 -8.19
CA ILE A 110 -7.17 -10.58 -7.44
C ILE A 110 -7.38 -9.17 -8.05
N PRO A 111 -8.57 -8.57 -7.88
CA PRO A 111 -8.85 -7.20 -8.30
C PRO A 111 -7.86 -6.19 -7.71
N ILE A 112 -7.39 -5.26 -8.54
CA ILE A 112 -6.50 -4.15 -8.13
C ILE A 112 -7.22 -2.82 -8.28
N LEU A 113 -7.17 -2.00 -7.23
CA LEU A 113 -7.64 -0.62 -7.21
C LEU A 113 -6.45 0.34 -7.04
N ALA A 114 -6.07 1.04 -8.10
CA ALA A 114 -5.08 2.11 -8.03
C ALA A 114 -5.78 3.43 -7.69
N LEU A 115 -5.46 4.02 -6.52
CA LEU A 115 -5.99 5.31 -6.11
C LEU A 115 -4.92 6.39 -6.22
N HIS A 116 -5.25 7.49 -6.89
CA HIS A 116 -4.39 8.66 -7.00
C HIS A 116 -4.87 9.77 -6.08
N HIS A 117 -3.91 10.50 -5.49
CA HIS A 117 -4.20 11.78 -4.85
C HIS A 117 -4.24 12.87 -5.92
N ASN A 118 -5.27 13.72 -5.90
CA ASN A 118 -5.35 14.88 -6.78
C ASN A 118 -4.26 15.89 -6.42
#